data_AF-A0A2S1JQT8-F1
#
_entry.id   AF-A0A2S1JQT8-F1
#
_cell.length_a   1.000
_cell.length_b   1.000
_cell.length_c   1.000
_cell.angle_alpha   90.00
_cell.angle_beta   90.00
_cell.angle_gamma   90.00
#
_symmetry.space_group_name_H-M   'P 1'
#
loop_
_entity.id
_entity.type
_entity.pdbx_description
1 polymer ?
#
loop_
_entity_poly.entity_id
_entity_poly.type
_entity_poly.pdbx_seq_one_letter_code
_entity_poly.pdbx_strand_id
1 'polypeptide(L)'
;MVMPMSFYMIGVVSSAFALAGILLLYSAWSRRGAEPVRRWSGWGAMVLSAFGWSSIVGVEYGISIATLIVMLGVFALLALKGDWPSGPRPVEKQRSGTPESQALLPLWLRGFLRFLAAFLLPAASGLIAGLLFFGFTGFSETVRLVGGAFLSVIIWTLAMVWCCADKKLLRPSAAMLAFSVVSGLLLTFALPASAA
;
A
#
# COMPACT_ATOMS: atom_id res chain seq x y z
N MET A 1 26.33 1.16 -20.23
CA MET A 1 27.11 0.49 -19.16
C MET A 1 26.57 -0.92 -19.00
N VAL A 2 27.42 -1.93 -19.20
CA VAL A 2 27.05 -3.33 -19.00
C VAL A 2 27.19 -3.63 -17.51
N MET A 3 26.12 -4.14 -16.87
CA MET A 3 26.18 -4.49 -15.46
C MET A 3 27.00 -5.78 -15.25
N PRO A 4 27.73 -5.92 -14.14
CA PRO A 4 28.57 -7.08 -13.89
C PRO A 4 27.73 -8.35 -13.73
N MET A 5 28.27 -9.51 -14.15
CA MET A 5 27.57 -10.80 -14.10
C MET A 5 27.09 -11.18 -12.68
N SER A 6 27.82 -10.73 -11.66
CA SER A 6 27.45 -10.89 -10.24
C SER A 6 26.12 -10.22 -9.89
N PHE A 7 25.78 -9.09 -10.53
CA PHE A 7 24.52 -8.40 -10.33
C PHE A 7 23.34 -9.29 -10.73
N TYR A 8 23.41 -9.89 -11.92
CA TYR A 8 22.36 -10.78 -12.42
C TYR A 8 22.23 -12.04 -11.56
N MET A 9 23.34 -12.65 -11.15
CA MET A 9 23.30 -13.85 -10.30
C MET A 9 22.68 -13.56 -8.93
N ILE A 10 23.09 -12.48 -8.27
CA ILE A 10 22.52 -12.09 -6.97
C ILE A 10 21.04 -11.72 -7.12
N GLY A 11 20.67 -11.00 -8.18
CA GLY A 11 19.27 -10.65 -8.45
C GLY A 11 18.39 -11.88 -8.65
N VAL A 12 18.81 -12.84 -9.47
CA VAL A 12 18.07 -14.09 -9.72
C VAL A 12 17.90 -14.90 -8.44
N VAL A 13 18.99 -15.09 -7.68
CA VAL A 13 18.94 -15.82 -6.40
C VAL A 13 18.02 -15.13 -5.40
N SER A 14 18.11 -13.80 -5.28
CA SER A 14 17.27 -13.02 -4.37
C SER A 14 15.79 -13.14 -4.74
N SER A 15 15.46 -13.00 -6.03
CA SER A 15 14.10 -13.21 -6.52
C SER A 15 13.59 -14.63 -6.29
N ALA A 16 14.44 -15.64 -6.43
CA ALA A 16 14.09 -17.03 -6.12
C ALA A 16 13.76 -17.21 -4.63
N PHE A 17 14.54 -16.59 -3.73
CA PHE A 17 14.23 -16.58 -2.30
C PHE A 17 12.91 -15.87 -1.99
N ALA A 18 12.60 -14.76 -2.64
CA ALA A 18 11.30 -14.10 -2.50
C ALA A 18 10.17 -15.07 -2.88
N LEU A 19 10.21 -15.65 -4.08
CA LEU A 19 9.18 -16.58 -4.56
C LEU A 19 9.03 -17.81 -3.67
N ALA A 20 10.15 -18.41 -3.24
CA ALA A 20 10.15 -19.53 -2.31
C ALA A 20 9.52 -19.15 -0.97
N GLY A 21 9.84 -17.96 -0.44
CA GLY A 21 9.24 -17.42 0.77
C GLY A 21 7.72 -17.27 0.64
N ILE A 22 7.22 -16.75 -0.49
CA ILE A 22 5.78 -16.57 -0.74
C ILE A 22 5.09 -17.93 -0.69
N LEU A 23 5.63 -18.91 -1.42
CA LEU A 23 5.05 -20.25 -1.50
C LEU A 23 5.07 -20.96 -0.13
N LEU A 24 6.16 -20.81 0.64
CA LEU A 24 6.28 -21.36 1.99
C LEU A 24 5.25 -20.75 2.93
N LEU A 25 5.16 -19.42 2.99
CA LEU A 25 4.17 -18.68 3.79
C LEU A 25 2.74 -19.06 3.39
N TYR A 26 2.44 -19.06 2.09
CA TYR A 26 1.14 -19.44 1.58
C TYR A 26 0.77 -20.88 2.00
N SER A 27 1.69 -21.83 1.83
CA SER A 27 1.48 -23.23 2.22
C SER A 27 1.34 -23.43 3.73
N ALA A 28 2.03 -22.61 4.54
CA ALA A 28 1.96 -22.64 5.99
C ALA A 28 0.67 -21.98 6.54
N TRP A 29 0.02 -21.13 5.74
CA TRP A 29 -1.29 -20.56 6.08
C TRP A 29 -2.45 -21.38 5.52
N SER A 30 -2.28 -22.04 4.37
CA SER A 30 -3.34 -22.86 3.77
C SER A 30 -3.58 -24.19 4.52
N ARG A 31 -2.56 -24.73 5.19
CA ARG A 31 -2.68 -25.97 5.96
C ARG A 31 -3.00 -25.68 7.43
N ARG A 32 -4.14 -26.17 7.92
CA ARG A 32 -4.43 -26.21 9.36
C ARG A 32 -3.39 -27.10 10.06
N GLY A 33 -2.74 -26.57 11.09
CA GLY A 33 -1.68 -27.29 11.84
C GLY A 33 -0.26 -27.12 11.31
N ALA A 34 0.01 -26.13 10.45
CA ALA A 34 1.37 -25.88 9.98
C ALA A 34 2.33 -25.59 11.15
N GLU A 35 3.45 -26.31 11.17
CA GLU A 35 4.49 -26.15 12.18
C GLU A 35 5.05 -24.72 12.17
N PRO A 36 5.31 -24.12 13.35
CA PRO A 36 5.84 -22.76 13.47
C PRO A 36 7.13 -22.56 12.68
N VAL A 37 7.97 -23.60 12.59
CA VAL A 37 9.24 -23.60 11.83
C VAL A 37 9.02 -23.24 10.35
N ARG A 38 7.94 -23.74 9.74
CA ARG A 38 7.64 -23.50 8.31
C ARG A 38 7.17 -22.07 8.03
N ARG A 39 6.57 -21.40 9.03
CA ARG A 39 6.24 -19.97 8.93
C ARG A 39 7.51 -19.12 9.05
N TRP A 40 8.37 -19.44 10.01
CA TRP A 40 9.63 -18.74 10.20
C TRP A 40 10.58 -18.90 9.02
N SER A 41 10.62 -20.07 8.36
CA SER A 41 11.43 -20.27 7.16
C SER A 41 10.97 -19.41 5.97
N GLY A 42 9.66 -19.22 5.79
CA GLY A 42 9.12 -18.33 4.78
C GLY A 42 9.52 -16.86 5.02
N TRP A 43 9.44 -16.39 6.27
CA TRP A 43 9.93 -15.07 6.65
C TRP A 43 11.45 -14.93 6.50
N GLY A 44 12.22 -15.96 6.85
CA GLY A 44 13.67 -15.99 6.68
C GLY A 44 14.07 -15.85 5.21
N ALA A 45 13.39 -16.56 4.31
CA ALA A 45 13.61 -16.44 2.87
C ALA A 45 13.30 -15.01 2.34
N MET A 46 12.27 -14.35 2.88
CA MET A 46 11.96 -12.95 2.55
C MET A 46 13.07 -11.99 2.97
N VAL A 47 13.58 -12.15 4.18
CA VAL A 47 14.68 -11.32 4.70
C VAL A 47 15.95 -11.54 3.87
N LEU A 48 16.25 -12.79 3.49
CA LEU A 48 17.40 -13.11 2.63
C LEU A 48 17.27 -12.47 1.24
N SER A 49 16.07 -12.47 0.65
CA SER A 49 15.81 -11.75 -0.59
C SER A 49 16.06 -10.24 -0.45
N ALA A 50 15.54 -9.63 0.63
CA ALA A 50 15.76 -8.20 0.89
C ALA A 50 17.23 -7.86 1.07
N PHE A 51 17.98 -8.72 1.78
CA PHE A 51 19.42 -8.56 1.98
C PHE A 51 20.19 -8.67 0.66
N GLY A 52 19.85 -9.65 -0.18
CA GLY A 52 20.47 -9.83 -1.50
C GLY A 52 20.26 -8.62 -2.41
N TRP A 53 19.03 -8.12 -2.52
CA TRP A 53 18.75 -6.90 -3.29
C TRP A 53 19.43 -5.65 -2.70
N SER A 54 19.47 -5.53 -1.38
CA SER A 54 20.14 -4.42 -0.69
C SER A 54 21.65 -4.40 -0.94
N SER A 55 22.27 -5.57 -1.11
CA SER A 55 23.72 -5.67 -1.36
C SER A 55 24.16 -5.13 -2.72
N ILE A 56 23.26 -5.12 -3.73
CA ILE A 56 23.59 -4.74 -5.11
C ILE A 56 23.06 -3.37 -5.52
N VAL A 57 21.92 -2.92 -4.97
CA VAL A 57 21.28 -1.63 -5.34
C VAL A 57 21.29 -0.61 -4.20
N GLY A 58 21.83 -1.00 -3.04
CA GLY A 58 21.76 -0.21 -1.81
C GLY A 58 20.51 -0.53 -0.98
N VAL A 59 20.56 -0.23 0.31
CA VAL A 59 19.53 -0.64 1.29
C VAL A 59 18.15 -0.09 0.95
N GLU A 60 18.07 1.20 0.59
CA GLU A 60 16.81 1.88 0.28
C GLU A 60 16.09 1.21 -0.91
N TYR A 61 16.78 1.10 -2.05
CA TYR A 61 16.23 0.51 -3.26
C TYR A 61 16.04 -1.01 -3.15
N GLY A 62 16.95 -1.70 -2.46
CA GLY A 62 16.90 -3.14 -2.31
C GLY A 62 15.68 -3.61 -1.52
N ILE A 63 15.37 -2.92 -0.42
CA ILE A 63 14.14 -3.20 0.36
C ILE A 63 12.91 -2.91 -0.51
N SER A 64 12.87 -1.79 -1.24
CA SER A 64 11.73 -1.47 -2.11
C SER A 64 11.52 -2.53 -3.19
N ILE A 65 12.58 -2.96 -3.88
CA ILE A 65 12.51 -3.98 -4.94
C ILE A 65 12.04 -5.31 -4.36
N ALA A 66 12.62 -5.75 -3.24
CA ALA A 66 12.23 -7.00 -2.59
C ALA A 66 10.74 -6.97 -2.19
N THR A 67 10.27 -5.88 -1.58
CA THR A 67 8.86 -5.73 -1.18
C THR A 67 7.92 -5.74 -2.38
N LEU A 68 8.31 -5.10 -3.49
CA LEU A 68 7.54 -5.05 -4.72
C LEU A 68 7.44 -6.44 -5.37
N ILE A 69 8.53 -7.21 -5.43
CA ILE A 69 8.54 -8.60 -5.91
C ILE A 69 7.59 -9.46 -5.09
N VAL A 70 7.60 -9.30 -3.76
CA VAL A 70 6.72 -10.03 -2.85
C VAL A 70 5.25 -9.69 -3.12
N MET A 71 4.93 -8.40 -3.23
CA MET A 71 3.58 -7.94 -3.54
C MET A 71 3.08 -8.51 -4.88
N LEU A 72 3.87 -8.38 -5.95
CA LEU A 72 3.53 -8.92 -7.27
C LEU A 72 3.38 -10.45 -7.24
N GLY A 73 4.28 -11.15 -6.55
CA GLY A 73 4.23 -12.61 -6.43
C GLY A 73 3.00 -13.09 -5.66
N VAL A 74 2.59 -12.38 -4.61
CA VAL A 74 1.34 -12.66 -3.90
C VAL A 74 0.13 -12.44 -4.82
N PHE A 75 0.07 -11.31 -5.55
CA PHE A 75 -1.01 -11.06 -6.50
C PHE A 75 -1.08 -12.13 -7.60
N ALA A 76 0.05 -12.52 -8.17
CA ALA A 76 0.12 -13.58 -9.17
C ALA A 76 -0.38 -14.91 -8.59
N LEU A 77 0.01 -15.25 -7.36
CA LEU A 77 -0.44 -16.47 -6.69
C LEU A 77 -1.95 -16.47 -6.45
N LEU A 78 -2.51 -15.34 -5.98
CA LEU A 78 -3.96 -15.18 -5.78
C LEU A 78 -4.71 -15.26 -7.11
N ALA A 79 -4.20 -14.61 -8.16
CA ALA A 79 -4.79 -14.66 -9.50
C ALA A 79 -4.79 -16.07 -10.09
N LEU A 80 -3.67 -16.81 -9.96
CA LEU A 80 -3.54 -18.19 -10.45
C LEU A 80 -4.47 -19.16 -9.72
N LYS A 81 -4.72 -18.93 -8.43
CA LYS A 81 -5.61 -19.77 -7.64
C LYS A 81 -7.08 -19.38 -7.71
N GLY A 82 -7.39 -18.19 -8.22
CA GLY A 82 -8.74 -17.63 -8.14
C GLY A 82 -9.19 -17.31 -6.71
N ASP A 83 -8.29 -17.44 -5.72
CA ASP A 83 -8.52 -17.15 -4.30
C ASP A 83 -8.43 -15.64 -4.05
N TRP A 84 -9.19 -14.86 -4.82
CA TRP A 84 -9.34 -13.45 -4.49
C TRP A 84 -9.97 -13.35 -3.11
N PRO A 85 -9.45 -12.50 -2.21
CA PRO A 85 -10.10 -12.22 -0.94
C PRO A 85 -11.47 -11.60 -1.25
N SER A 86 -12.46 -12.46 -1.41
CA SER A 86 -13.85 -12.11 -1.42
C SER A 86 -14.06 -11.53 -0.03
N GLY A 87 -14.41 -10.24 0.03
CA GLY A 87 -14.67 -9.54 1.28
C GLY A 87 -15.62 -10.35 2.18
N PRO A 88 -15.75 -9.96 3.46
CA PRO A 88 -16.56 -10.71 4.44
C PRO A 88 -17.84 -11.18 3.78
N ARG A 89 -18.04 -12.52 3.74
CA ARG A 89 -19.18 -13.16 3.06
C ARG A 89 -20.41 -12.32 3.38
N PRO A 90 -21.09 -11.75 2.37
CA PRO A 90 -22.25 -10.94 2.66
C PRO A 90 -23.17 -11.78 3.53
N VAL A 91 -23.48 -11.28 4.73
CA VAL A 91 -24.54 -11.87 5.55
C VAL A 91 -25.73 -11.93 4.62
N GLU A 92 -26.10 -13.15 4.26
CA GLU A 92 -27.13 -13.45 3.29
C GLU A 92 -28.45 -12.97 3.89
N LYS A 93 -28.72 -11.67 3.76
CA LYS A 93 -30.09 -11.18 3.82
C LYS A 93 -30.74 -11.81 2.61
N GLN A 94 -31.44 -12.91 2.84
CA GLN A 94 -32.40 -13.51 1.93
C GLN A 94 -33.24 -12.37 1.32
N ARG A 95 -32.83 -11.90 0.16
CA ARG A 95 -33.69 -11.11 -0.71
C ARG A 95 -33.79 -11.96 -1.96
N SER A 96 -34.81 -12.80 -1.95
CA SER A 96 -35.39 -13.39 -3.14
C SER A 96 -35.57 -12.29 -4.17
N GLY A 97 -34.76 -12.33 -5.22
CA GLY A 97 -34.78 -11.35 -6.29
C GLY A 97 -33.67 -11.72 -7.26
N THR A 98 -34.08 -12.29 -8.39
CA THR A 98 -33.26 -12.57 -9.56
C THR A 98 -32.22 -11.47 -9.84
N PRO A 99 -30.97 -11.81 -10.17
CA PRO A 99 -29.95 -10.79 -10.46
C PRO A 99 -30.28 -10.14 -11.81
N GLU A 100 -30.91 -8.97 -11.78
CA GLU A 100 -31.00 -8.13 -12.98
C GLU A 100 -29.59 -7.68 -13.37
N SER A 101 -29.17 -8.07 -14.58
CA SER A 101 -27.91 -7.66 -15.23
C SER A 101 -27.69 -6.13 -15.21
N GLN A 102 -28.76 -5.33 -15.11
CA GLN A 102 -28.71 -3.87 -15.01
C GLN A 102 -28.19 -3.34 -13.65
N ALA A 103 -28.10 -4.18 -12.62
CA ALA A 103 -27.59 -3.77 -11.29
C ALA A 103 -26.05 -3.79 -11.18
N LEU A 104 -25.34 -4.34 -12.17
CA LEU A 104 -23.88 -4.46 -12.15
C LEU A 104 -23.16 -3.12 -12.40
N LEU A 105 -23.69 -2.29 -13.31
CA LEU A 105 -23.13 -0.98 -13.63
C LEU A 105 -23.13 -0.01 -12.42
N PRO A 106 -24.26 0.17 -11.67
CA PRO A 106 -24.25 1.02 -10.50
C PRO A 106 -23.41 0.44 -9.35
N LEU A 107 -23.27 -0.89 -9.24
CA LEU A 107 -22.36 -1.52 -8.27
C LEU A 107 -20.89 -1.28 -8.62
N TRP A 108 -20.53 -1.43 -9.90
CA TRP A 108 -19.17 -1.21 -10.38
C TRP A 108 -18.78 0.26 -10.25
N LEU A 109 -19.67 1.18 -10.62
CA LEU A 109 -19.47 2.62 -10.43
C LEU A 109 -19.33 2.98 -8.95
N ARG A 110 -20.12 2.37 -8.06
CA ARG A 110 -19.96 2.55 -6.60
C ARG A 110 -18.63 2.00 -6.09
N GLY A 111 -18.19 0.86 -6.62
CA GLY A 111 -16.90 0.25 -6.30
C GLY A 111 -15.74 1.12 -6.77
N PHE A 112 -15.81 1.62 -8.01
CA PHE A 112 -14.84 2.53 -8.60
C PHE A 112 -14.78 3.88 -7.88
N LEU A 113 -15.93 4.51 -7.57
CA LEU A 113 -15.95 5.72 -6.76
C LEU A 113 -15.42 5.49 -5.35
N ARG A 114 -15.68 4.32 -4.74
CA ARG A 114 -15.12 3.97 -3.43
C ARG A 114 -13.61 3.75 -3.52
N PHE A 115 -13.12 3.13 -4.59
CA PHE A 115 -11.69 2.95 -4.82
C PHE A 115 -11.00 4.30 -5.05
N LEU A 116 -11.60 5.15 -5.89
CA LEU A 116 -11.10 6.48 -6.17
C LEU A 116 -11.13 7.35 -4.90
N ALA A 117 -12.20 7.30 -4.11
CA ALA A 117 -12.26 7.96 -2.81
C ALA A 117 -11.21 7.40 -1.85
N ALA A 118 -11.05 6.08 -1.77
CA ALA A 118 -10.07 5.44 -0.88
C ALA A 118 -8.62 5.60 -1.34
N PHE A 119 -8.36 6.00 -2.60
CA PHE A 119 -7.00 6.21 -3.10
C PHE A 119 -6.63 7.68 -3.18
N LEU A 120 -7.51 8.49 -3.78
CA LEU A 120 -7.26 9.89 -4.07
C LEU A 120 -7.35 10.77 -2.80
N LEU A 121 -8.27 10.48 -1.87
CA LEU A 121 -8.38 11.26 -0.62
C LEU A 121 -7.19 11.01 0.32
N PRO A 122 -6.74 9.77 0.54
CA PRO A 122 -5.49 9.51 1.24
C PRO A 122 -4.28 10.18 0.58
N ALA A 123 -4.20 10.15 -0.75
CA ALA A 123 -3.07 10.76 -1.46
C ALA A 123 -3.05 12.29 -1.30
N ALA A 124 -4.21 12.94 -1.48
CA ALA A 124 -4.33 14.38 -1.29
C ALA A 124 -4.05 14.80 0.15
N SER A 125 -4.59 14.09 1.14
CA SER A 125 -4.36 14.38 2.56
C SER A 125 -2.92 14.17 2.98
N GLY A 126 -2.24 13.13 2.47
CA GLY A 126 -0.81 12.92 2.69
C GLY A 126 0.02 14.10 2.17
N LEU A 127 -0.22 14.52 0.93
CA LEU A 127 0.50 15.64 0.31
C LEU A 127 0.28 16.95 1.08
N ILE A 128 -0.97 17.25 1.43
CA ILE A 128 -1.32 18.45 2.17
C ILE A 128 -0.69 18.43 3.58
N ALA A 129 -0.67 17.29 4.26
CA ALA A 129 -0.05 17.18 5.57
C ALA A 129 1.47 17.34 5.52
N GLY A 130 2.12 16.77 4.49
CA GLY A 130 3.55 17.00 4.22
C GLY A 130 3.88 18.48 4.00
N LEU A 131 3.06 19.14 3.18
CA LEU A 131 3.14 20.58 2.91
C LEU A 131 2.87 21.45 4.15
N LEU A 132 1.88 21.11 4.97
CA LEU A 132 1.60 21.87 6.19
C LEU A 132 2.72 21.71 7.22
N PHE A 133 3.22 20.50 7.42
CA PHE A 133 4.21 20.26 8.46
C PHE A 133 5.57 20.87 8.12
N PHE A 134 6.05 20.68 6.88
CA PHE A 134 7.35 21.21 6.46
C PHE A 134 7.26 22.60 5.80
N GLY A 135 6.08 23.04 5.37
CA GLY A 135 5.86 24.35 4.76
C GLY A 135 6.07 25.51 5.73
N PHE A 136 5.82 25.32 7.03
CA PHE A 136 6.01 26.38 8.03
C PHE A 136 7.30 26.23 8.86
N THR A 137 8.08 25.18 8.62
CA THR A 137 9.37 25.01 9.31
C THR A 137 10.48 25.80 8.60
N GLY A 138 11.33 26.49 9.37
CA GLY A 138 12.53 27.18 8.87
C GLY A 138 13.68 26.26 8.45
N PHE A 139 13.39 25.01 8.08
CA PHE A 139 14.40 24.05 7.65
C PHE A 139 14.93 24.37 6.25
N SER A 140 16.10 23.82 5.93
CA SER A 140 16.65 23.89 4.57
C SER A 140 15.69 23.26 3.55
N GLU A 141 15.71 23.78 2.32
CA GLU A 141 14.80 23.37 1.24
C GLU A 141 14.86 21.86 0.97
N THR A 142 16.06 21.28 1.01
CA THR A 142 16.27 19.83 0.87
C THR A 142 15.55 19.02 1.95
N VAL A 143 15.62 19.46 3.22
CA VAL A 143 14.97 18.76 4.34
C VAL A 143 13.46 18.90 4.25
N ARG A 144 12.94 20.05 3.77
CA ARG A 144 11.50 20.26 3.58
C ARG A 144 10.93 19.37 2.48
N LEU A 145 11.63 19.24 1.36
CA LEU A 145 11.20 18.38 0.25
C LEU A 145 11.25 16.89 0.62
N VAL A 146 12.38 16.43 1.17
CA VAL A 146 12.55 15.03 1.56
C VAL A 146 11.61 14.67 2.71
N GLY A 147 11.60 15.47 3.77
CA GLY A 147 10.73 15.27 4.94
C GLY A 147 9.25 15.31 4.58
N GLY A 148 8.83 16.27 3.74
CA GLY A 148 7.46 16.39 3.25
C GLY A 148 7.02 15.17 2.43
N ALA A 149 7.89 14.66 1.56
CA ALA A 149 7.63 13.44 0.79
C ALA A 149 7.47 12.21 1.70
N PHE A 150 8.38 12.01 2.65
CA PHE A 150 8.30 10.89 3.61
C PHE A 150 7.04 10.97 4.48
N LEU A 151 6.74 12.14 5.03
CA LEU A 151 5.56 12.33 5.87
C LEU A 151 4.27 12.11 5.07
N SER A 152 4.23 12.59 3.82
CA SER A 152 3.12 12.36 2.91
C SER A 152 2.88 10.87 2.67
N VAL A 153 3.93 10.09 2.40
CA VAL A 153 3.82 8.64 2.20
C VAL A 153 3.34 7.92 3.46
N ILE A 154 3.83 8.30 4.63
CA ILE A 154 3.41 7.71 5.92
C ILE A 154 1.92 7.96 6.15
N ILE A 155 1.49 9.22 6.04
CA ILE A 155 0.09 9.62 6.27
C ILE A 155 -0.82 8.97 5.23
N TRP A 156 -0.41 8.96 3.97
CA TRP A 156 -1.12 8.26 2.90
C TRP A 156 -1.32 6.77 3.20
N THR A 157 -0.27 6.10 3.66
CA THR A 157 -0.33 4.66 4.00
C THR A 157 -1.23 4.40 5.20
N LEU A 158 -1.13 5.22 6.25
CA LEU A 158 -2.00 5.13 7.43
C LEU A 158 -3.47 5.34 7.08
N ALA A 159 -3.73 6.34 6.24
CA ALA A 159 -5.05 6.66 5.73
C ALA A 159 -5.65 5.53 4.89
N MET A 160 -4.84 4.91 4.04
CA MET A 160 -5.21 3.71 3.29
C MET A 160 -5.59 2.56 4.22
N VAL A 161 -4.75 2.27 5.21
CA VAL A 161 -5.03 1.21 6.20
C VAL A 161 -6.33 1.50 6.95
N TRP A 162 -6.58 2.76 7.35
CA TRP A 162 -7.84 3.15 7.98
C TRP A 162 -9.04 2.91 7.04
N CYS A 163 -8.95 3.38 5.80
CA CYS A 163 -10.00 3.16 4.79
C CYS A 163 -10.28 1.67 4.56
N CYS A 164 -9.26 0.81 4.60
CA CYS A 164 -9.42 -0.64 4.46
C CYS A 164 -9.93 -1.34 5.73
N ALA A 165 -9.58 -0.84 6.92
CA ALA A 165 -9.96 -1.45 8.20
C ALA A 165 -11.42 -1.17 8.59
N ASP A 166 -11.96 0.00 8.19
CA ASP A 166 -13.32 0.39 8.58
C ASP A 166 -14.39 -0.17 7.63
N LYS A 167 -15.37 -0.89 8.18
CA LYS A 167 -16.51 -1.44 7.41
C LYS A 167 -17.40 -0.33 6.84
N LYS A 168 -17.34 0.88 7.40
CA LYS A 168 -18.12 2.05 6.97
C LYS A 168 -17.20 3.08 6.32
N LEU A 169 -16.92 2.90 5.04
CA LEU A 169 -16.09 3.80 4.20
C LEU A 169 -16.42 5.29 4.32
N LEU A 170 -17.68 5.64 4.65
CA LEU A 170 -18.12 7.03 4.82
C LEU A 170 -17.42 7.77 5.97
N ARG A 171 -17.05 7.08 7.06
CA ARG A 171 -16.39 7.72 8.22
C ARG A 171 -14.96 8.16 7.89
N PRO A 172 -14.09 7.27 7.38
CA PRO A 172 -12.74 7.64 6.97
C PRO A 172 -12.74 8.69 5.86
N SER A 173 -13.59 8.52 4.83
CA SER A 173 -13.64 9.48 3.72
C SER A 173 -14.12 10.86 4.15
N ALA A 174 -15.09 10.95 5.07
CA ALA A 174 -15.54 12.24 5.62
C ALA A 174 -14.46 12.89 6.50
N ALA A 175 -13.75 12.12 7.31
CA ALA A 175 -12.63 12.63 8.11
C ALA A 175 -11.48 13.14 7.21
N MET A 176 -11.16 12.42 6.13
CA MET A 176 -10.16 12.85 5.15
C MET A 176 -10.59 14.10 4.37
N LEU A 177 -11.87 14.20 4.00
CA LEU A 177 -12.44 15.39 3.37
C LEU A 177 -12.37 16.58 4.32
N ALA A 178 -12.83 16.41 5.57
CA ALA A 178 -12.77 17.46 6.58
C ALA A 178 -11.33 17.91 6.82
N PHE A 179 -10.39 16.98 6.97
CA PHE A 179 -8.97 17.27 7.11
C PHE A 179 -8.43 18.04 5.90
N SER A 180 -8.75 17.61 4.67
CA SER A 180 -8.29 18.28 3.45
C SER A 180 -8.87 19.69 3.29
N VAL A 181 -10.15 19.88 3.62
CA VAL A 181 -10.81 21.20 3.57
C VAL A 181 -10.26 22.14 4.64
N VAL A 182 -10.12 21.67 5.89
CA VAL A 182 -9.54 22.47 6.98
C VAL A 182 -8.09 22.83 6.69
N SER A 183 -7.31 21.88 6.20
CA SER A 183 -5.91 22.09 5.83
C SER A 183 -5.75 23.02 4.64
N GLY A 184 -6.61 22.90 3.63
CA GLY A 184 -6.67 23.82 2.50
C GLY A 184 -7.00 25.23 2.95
N LEU A 185 -8.01 25.41 3.80
CA LEU A 185 -8.36 26.71 4.39
C LEU A 185 -7.18 27.29 5.18
N LEU A 186 -6.51 26.50 6.02
CA LEU A 186 -5.32 26.92 6.76
C LEU A 186 -4.20 27.39 5.84
N LEU A 187 -3.95 26.69 4.73
CA LEU A 187 -2.99 27.13 3.71
C LEU A 187 -3.40 28.47 3.09
N THR A 188 -4.68 28.64 2.73
CA THR A 188 -5.19 29.89 2.17
C THR A 188 -5.12 31.05 3.15
N PHE A 189 -5.26 30.82 4.45
CA PHE A 189 -5.11 31.85 5.49
C PHE A 189 -3.66 32.12 5.89
N ALA A 190 -2.75 31.16 5.70
CA ALA A 190 -1.34 31.32 6.04
C ALA A 190 -0.50 31.93 4.89
N LEU A 191 -0.85 31.66 3.63
CA LEU A 191 -0.22 32.26 2.44
C LEU A 191 -0.32 33.80 2.33
N PRO A 192 -1.38 34.51 2.79
CA PRO A 192 -1.41 35.98 2.76
C PRO A 192 -0.42 36.65 3.71
N ALA A 193 0.21 35.92 4.64
CA ALA A 193 1.19 36.48 5.57
C ALA A 193 2.63 36.46 5.04
N SER A 194 2.94 35.71 3.97
CA SER A 194 4.30 35.58 3.42
C SER A 194 4.52 36.33 2.09
N ALA A 195 3.49 37.05 1.59
CA ALA A 195 3.53 37.82 0.35
C ALA A 195 3.45 39.34 0.57
N ALA A 196 3.67 39.82 1.80
CA ALA A 196 3.80 41.23 2.15
C ALA A 196 5.19 41.52 2.70
#